data_AF-A0A7H1DH81-F1
#
_entry.id   AF-A0A7H1DH81-F1
#
_cell.length_a   1.000
_cell.length_b   1.000
_cell.length_c   1.000
_cell.angle_alpha   90.00
_cell.angle_beta   90.00
_cell.angle_gamma   90.00
#
_symmetry.space_group_name_H-M   'P 1'
#
loop_
_entity.id
_entity.type
_entity.pdbx_description
1 polymer ?
#
loop_
_entity_poly.entity_id
_entity_poly.type
_entity_poly.pdbx_seq_one_letter_code
_entity_poly.pdbx_strand_id
1 'polypeptide(L)'
;MEEEPLLIDKTIKKCEFLFRCAGLNIKSSAKTRKDTIKSRAMYISNFIWLNIELTGAVAWFFTGIANSKSFTELTYVAPCITLSFVGNLKSIYVVFREDNVDKLIDVLRNMESNERGRPKHADKDAIMKS
;
A
#
# COMPACT_ATOMS: atom_id res chain seq x y z
N MET A 1 7.98 -34.00 0.30
CA MET A 1 7.33 -33.13 1.29
C MET A 1 7.15 -31.81 0.60
N GLU A 2 5.95 -31.50 0.12
CA GLU A 2 5.67 -30.19 -0.49
C GLU A 2 5.82 -29.15 0.63
N GLU A 3 6.81 -28.26 0.54
CA GLU A 3 6.98 -27.23 1.54
C GLU A 3 5.78 -26.30 1.51
N GLU A 4 5.04 -26.20 2.62
CA GLU A 4 3.91 -25.28 2.73
C GLU A 4 4.41 -23.85 2.41
N PRO A 5 3.72 -23.10 1.54
CA PRO A 5 4.14 -21.76 1.19
C PRO A 5 4.20 -20.85 2.44
N LEU A 6 5.14 -19.89 2.45
CA LEU A 6 5.25 -18.90 3.51
C LEU A 6 3.95 -18.06 3.60
N LEU A 7 3.49 -17.79 4.83
CA LEU A 7 2.31 -16.95 5.08
C LEU A 7 2.54 -15.52 4.57
N ILE A 8 3.78 -15.04 4.68
CA ILE A 8 4.21 -13.76 4.11
C ILE A 8 4.01 -13.75 2.59
N ASP A 9 4.32 -14.82 1.87
CA ASP A 9 4.12 -14.87 0.41
C ASP A 9 2.64 -14.80 0.03
N LYS A 10 1.77 -15.47 0.80
CA LYS A 10 0.31 -15.39 0.58
C LYS A 10 -0.21 -13.97 0.81
N THR A 11 0.33 -13.26 1.80
CA THR A 11 -0.05 -11.89 2.12
C THR A 11 0.46 -10.91 1.06
N ILE A 12 1.72 -11.04 0.66
CA ILE A 12 2.34 -10.23 -0.38
C ILE A 12 1.56 -10.36 -1.69
N LYS A 13 1.13 -11.58 -2.06
CA LYS A 13 0.36 -11.78 -3.31
C LYS A 13 -0.97 -11.03 -3.31
N LYS A 14 -1.64 -10.92 -2.15
CA LYS A 14 -2.86 -10.10 -2.00
C LYS A 14 -2.53 -8.61 -2.09
N CYS A 15 -1.46 -8.19 -1.43
CA CYS A 15 -0.99 -6.81 -1.50
C CYS A 15 -0.61 -6.44 -2.93
N GLU A 16 0.12 -7.29 -3.66
CA GLU A 16 0.51 -7.08 -5.06
C GLU A 16 -0.72 -6.81 -5.94
N PHE A 17 -1.80 -7.56 -5.74
CA PHE A 17 -3.06 -7.32 -6.45
C PHE A 17 -3.63 -5.92 -6.17
N LEU A 18 -3.72 -5.53 -4.90
CA LEU A 18 -4.23 -4.21 -4.49
C LEU A 18 -3.32 -3.07 -4.98
N PHE A 19 -2.01 -3.22 -4.86
CA PHE A 19 -1.04 -2.26 -5.34
C PHE A 19 -1.12 -2.12 -6.86
N ARG A 20 -1.31 -3.22 -7.58
CA ARG A 20 -1.46 -3.21 -9.04
C ARG A 20 -2.72 -2.47 -9.48
N CYS A 21 -3.83 -2.59 -8.75
CA CYS A 21 -5.01 -1.76 -8.96
C CYS A 21 -4.71 -0.26 -8.74
N ALA A 22 -3.86 0.07 -7.78
CA ALA A 22 -3.38 1.44 -7.55
C ALA A 22 -2.27 1.89 -8.54
N GLY A 23 -1.85 1.03 -9.48
CA GLY A 23 -0.73 1.30 -10.41
C GLY A 23 0.66 1.13 -9.79
N LEU A 24 0.74 0.70 -8.54
CA LEU A 24 1.97 0.41 -7.80
C LEU A 24 2.39 -1.05 -8.03
N ASN A 25 3.68 -1.32 -8.16
CA ASN A 25 4.17 -2.68 -8.44
C ASN A 25 5.22 -3.08 -7.41
N ILE A 26 4.80 -3.89 -6.44
CA ILE A 26 5.69 -4.48 -5.43
C ILE A 26 5.94 -5.91 -5.89
N LYS A 27 7.08 -6.16 -6.53
CA LYS A 27 7.51 -7.49 -6.97
C LYS A 27 8.78 -7.85 -6.24
N SER A 28 8.78 -9.01 -5.59
CA SER A 28 9.97 -9.55 -4.94
C SER A 28 10.94 -10.26 -5.91
N SER A 29 10.69 -10.23 -7.23
CA SER A 29 11.48 -10.97 -8.24
C SER A 29 11.72 -10.12 -9.49
N ALA A 30 12.74 -10.50 -10.27
CA ALA A 30 13.34 -9.75 -11.38
C ALA A 30 12.30 -9.07 -12.29
N LYS A 31 12.31 -7.73 -12.27
CA LYS A 31 11.38 -6.91 -13.04
C LYS A 31 11.83 -6.83 -14.49
N THR A 32 10.98 -7.28 -15.43
CA THR A 32 11.14 -6.93 -16.85
C THR A 32 10.94 -5.43 -17.01
N ARG A 33 11.90 -4.74 -17.63
CA ARG A 33 11.93 -3.27 -17.80
C ARG A 33 10.63 -2.70 -18.40
N LYS A 34 9.97 -3.46 -19.28
CA LYS A 34 8.68 -3.09 -19.91
C LYS A 34 7.50 -3.08 -18.93
N ASP A 35 7.42 -4.04 -18.00
CA ASP A 35 6.35 -4.08 -16.99
C ASP A 35 6.48 -2.89 -16.01
N THR A 36 7.72 -2.52 -15.70
CA THR A 36 8.00 -1.37 -14.82
C THR A 36 7.56 -0.06 -15.47
N ILE A 37 7.83 0.12 -16.77
CA ILE A 37 7.41 1.32 -17.52
C ILE A 37 5.88 1.37 -17.63
N LYS A 38 5.22 0.25 -17.95
CA LYS A 38 3.75 0.21 -18.04
C LYS A 38 3.09 0.50 -16.70
N SER A 39 3.60 -0.08 -15.61
CA SER A 39 3.09 0.20 -14.26
C SER A 39 3.33 1.65 -13.85
N ARG A 40 4.51 2.21 -14.13
CA ARG A 40 4.80 3.62 -13.85
C ARG A 40 3.92 4.57 -14.66
N ALA A 41 3.62 4.24 -15.91
CA ALA A 41 2.68 5.02 -16.72
C ALA A 41 1.26 4.98 -16.13
N MET A 42 0.77 3.81 -15.71
CA MET A 42 -0.53 3.69 -15.01
C MET A 42 -0.55 4.46 -13.69
N TYR A 43 0.55 4.41 -12.92
CA TYR A 43 0.70 5.20 -11.70
C TYR A 43 0.64 6.70 -11.98
N ILE A 44 1.39 7.19 -12.98
CA ILE A 44 1.38 8.62 -13.35
C ILE A 44 -0.01 9.06 -13.80
N SER A 45 -0.71 8.26 -14.60
CA SER A 45 -2.08 8.57 -15.02
C SER A 45 -3.05 8.64 -13.83
N ASN A 46 -3.01 7.65 -12.92
CA ASN A 46 -3.84 7.66 -11.70
C ASN A 46 -3.48 8.84 -10.79
N PHE A 47 -2.19 9.17 -10.68
CA PHE A 47 -1.71 10.28 -9.89
C PHE A 47 -2.24 11.61 -10.43
N ILE A 48 -2.12 11.85 -11.75
CA ILE A 48 -2.63 13.07 -12.38
C ILE A 48 -4.15 13.16 -12.20
N TRP A 49 -4.88 12.08 -12.45
CA TRP A 49 -6.34 12.04 -12.28
C TRP A 49 -6.76 12.42 -10.87
N LEU A 50 -6.16 11.77 -9.87
CA LEU A 50 -6.47 11.98 -8.47
C LEU A 50 -6.10 13.41 -8.01
N ASN A 51 -5.02 14.00 -8.54
CA ASN A 51 -4.65 15.38 -8.24
C ASN A 51 -5.58 16.41 -8.89
N ILE A 52 -6.12 16.13 -10.09
CA ILE A 52 -7.14 16.99 -10.72
C ILE A 52 -8.42 16.97 -9.89
N GLU A 53 -8.92 15.80 -9.51
CA GLU A 53 -10.10 15.69 -8.64
C GLU A 53 -9.86 16.35 -7.28
N LEU A 54 -8.69 16.13 -6.67
CA LEU A 54 -8.34 16.74 -5.40
C LEU A 54 -8.31 18.27 -5.48
N THR A 55 -7.70 18.82 -6.54
CA THR A 55 -7.64 20.27 -6.76
C THR A 55 -9.03 20.86 -6.94
N GLY A 56 -9.91 20.16 -7.69
CA GLY A 56 -11.31 20.55 -7.84
C GLY A 56 -12.07 20.53 -6.52
N ALA A 57 -11.91 19.47 -5.72
CA ALA A 57 -12.54 19.34 -4.41
C ALA A 57 -12.06 20.42 -3.43
N VAL A 58 -10.76 20.72 -3.43
CA VAL A 58 -10.15 21.77 -2.60
C VAL A 58 -10.63 23.16 -3.03
N ALA A 59 -10.67 23.45 -4.34
CA ALA A 59 -11.20 24.71 -4.85
C ALA A 59 -12.69 24.90 -4.52
N TRP A 60 -13.49 23.84 -4.65
CA TRP A 60 -14.90 23.82 -4.25
C TRP A 60 -15.06 24.05 -2.74
N PHE A 61 -14.21 23.42 -1.93
CA PHE A 61 -14.19 23.59 -0.47
C PHE A 61 -13.93 25.04 -0.08
N PHE A 62 -12.87 25.67 -0.62
CA PHE A 62 -12.55 27.09 -0.34
C PHE A 62 -13.65 28.04 -0.83
N THR A 63 -14.23 27.77 -2.01
CA THR A 63 -15.36 28.55 -2.54
C THR A 63 -16.61 28.40 -1.66
N GLY A 64 -16.83 27.21 -1.09
CA GLY A 64 -17.90 26.94 -0.13
C GLY A 64 -17.73 27.71 1.18
N ILE A 65 -16.50 27.85 1.68
CA ILE A 65 -16.18 28.69 2.85
C ILE A 65 -16.53 30.16 2.54
N ALA A 66 -16.06 30.68 1.40
CA ALA A 66 -16.27 32.08 1.02
C ALA A 66 -17.75 32.44 0.81
N ASN A 67 -18.56 31.49 0.32
CA ASN A 67 -20.00 31.66 0.11
C ASN A 67 -20.85 31.25 1.32
N SER A 68 -20.25 31.01 2.49
CA SER A 68 -20.96 30.61 3.72
C SER A 68 -21.88 29.40 3.53
N LYS A 69 -21.44 28.41 2.74
CA LYS A 69 -22.15 27.13 2.61
C LYS A 69 -22.25 26.44 3.97
N SER A 70 -23.29 25.62 4.13
CA SER A 70 -23.54 24.87 5.36
C SER A 70 -22.29 24.09 5.79
N PHE A 71 -21.89 24.27 7.05
CA PHE A 71 -20.78 23.55 7.66
C PHE A 71 -20.92 22.02 7.50
N THR A 72 -22.14 21.51 7.47
CA THR A 72 -22.44 20.10 7.23
C THR A 72 -21.98 19.61 5.85
N GLU A 73 -22.12 20.41 4.79
CA GLU A 73 -21.65 20.05 3.45
C GLU A 73 -20.12 20.03 3.38
N LEU A 74 -19.45 21.00 4.03
CA LEU A 74 -17.99 21.03 4.07
C LEU A 74 -17.41 19.84 4.85
N THR A 75 -17.99 19.54 6.02
CA THR A 75 -17.51 18.46 6.88
C THR A 75 -17.77 17.09 6.28
N TYR A 76 -18.76 16.96 5.39
CA TYR A 76 -19.02 15.73 4.63
C TYR A 76 -17.91 15.43 3.61
N VAL A 77 -17.36 16.47 2.97
CA VAL A 77 -16.35 16.33 1.90
C VAL A 77 -14.92 16.32 2.45
N ALA A 78 -14.67 16.92 3.62
CA ALA A 78 -13.34 17.02 4.22
C ALA A 78 -12.62 15.67 4.48
N PRO A 79 -13.28 14.60 4.96
CA PRO A 79 -12.64 13.29 5.13
C PRO A 79 -12.16 12.69 3.81
N CYS A 80 -12.90 12.88 2.72
CA CYS A 80 -12.54 12.40 1.40
C CYS A 80 -11.28 13.10 0.86
N ILE A 81 -11.20 14.43 1.01
CA ILE A 81 -10.01 15.22 0.66
C ILE A 81 -8.80 14.75 1.46
N THR A 82 -8.98 14.54 2.77
CA THR A 82 -7.91 14.10 3.67
C THR A 82 -7.40 12.69 3.31
N LEU A 83 -8.31 11.74 3.09
CA LEU A 83 -7.96 10.38 2.68
C LEU A 83 -7.24 10.34 1.33
N SER A 84 -7.71 11.12 0.35
CA SER A 84 -7.06 11.24 -0.96
C SER A 84 -5.66 11.84 -0.84
N PHE A 85 -5.46 12.84 0.00
CA PHE A 85 -4.13 13.45 0.22
C PHE A 85 -3.15 12.46 0.88
N VAL A 86 -3.57 11.79 1.96
CA VAL A 86 -2.75 10.79 2.66
C VAL A 86 -2.44 9.60 1.73
N GLY A 87 -3.42 9.15 0.95
CA GLY A 87 -3.25 8.09 -0.04
C GLY A 87 -2.21 8.45 -1.10
N ASN A 88 -2.27 9.67 -1.63
CA ASN A 88 -1.27 10.20 -2.58
C ASN A 88 0.13 10.19 -1.97
N LEU A 89 0.31 10.80 -0.79
CA LEU A 89 1.61 10.86 -0.10
C LEU A 89 2.19 9.46 0.14
N LYS A 90 1.37 8.53 0.61
CA LYS A 90 1.80 7.15 0.87
C LYS A 90 2.19 6.44 -0.43
N SER A 91 1.47 6.67 -1.52
CA SER A 91 1.79 6.11 -2.83
C SER A 91 3.13 6.62 -3.35
N ILE A 92 3.39 7.93 -3.23
CA ILE A 92 4.66 8.57 -3.60
C ILE A 92 5.80 7.95 -2.79
N TYR A 93 5.61 7.83 -1.47
CA TYR A 93 6.61 7.26 -0.59
C TYR A 93 6.95 5.81 -0.98
N VAL A 94 5.95 4.98 -1.31
CA VAL A 94 6.16 3.59 -1.77
C VAL A 94 6.93 3.55 -3.08
N VAL A 95 6.66 4.46 -4.03
CA VAL A 95 7.41 4.53 -5.31
C VAL A 95 8.85 4.99 -5.11
N PHE A 96 9.09 5.99 -4.25
CA PHE A 96 10.45 6.49 -3.99
C PHE A 96 11.28 5.54 -3.14
N ARG A 97 10.65 4.76 -2.26
CA ARG A 97 11.31 3.85 -1.31
C ARG A 97 11.13 2.39 -1.69
N GLU A 98 10.89 2.10 -2.98
CA GLU A 98 10.66 0.75 -3.52
C GLU A 98 11.73 -0.25 -3.01
N ASP A 99 13.01 0.12 -3.05
CA ASP A 99 14.12 -0.70 -2.55
C ASP A 99 14.03 -1.04 -1.05
N ASN A 100 13.48 -0.12 -0.24
CA ASN A 100 13.34 -0.36 1.20
C ASN A 100 12.15 -1.28 1.49
N VAL A 101 11.10 -1.19 0.68
CA VAL A 101 9.94 -2.08 0.76
C VAL A 101 10.34 -3.50 0.36
N ASP A 102 11.14 -3.65 -0.70
CA ASP A 102 11.65 -4.94 -1.14
C ASP A 102 12.58 -5.55 -0.07
N LYS A 103 13.50 -4.76 0.52
CA LYS A 103 14.32 -5.22 1.66
C LYS A 103 13.49 -5.66 2.87
N LEU A 104 12.42 -4.93 3.20
CA LEU A 104 11.53 -5.27 4.31
C LEU A 104 10.84 -6.62 4.06
N ILE A 105 10.40 -6.86 2.84
CA ILE A 105 9.81 -8.15 2.41
C ILE A 105 10.81 -9.29 2.59
N ASP A 106 12.06 -9.11 2.17
CA ASP A 106 13.09 -10.13 2.32
C ASP A 106 13.41 -10.42 3.78
N VAL A 107 13.49 -9.39 4.64
CA VAL A 107 13.67 -9.56 6.09
C VAL A 107 12.50 -10.33 6.70
N LEU A 108 11.26 -10.04 6.31
CA LEU A 108 10.07 -10.75 6.80
C LEU A 108 10.08 -12.23 6.40
N ARG A 109 10.46 -12.54 5.16
CA ARG A 109 10.61 -13.93 4.69
C ARG A 109 11.70 -14.67 5.45
N ASN A 110 12.85 -14.03 5.65
CA ASN A 110 13.95 -14.62 6.40
C ASN A 110 13.55 -14.87 7.87
N MET A 111 12.78 -13.98 8.48
CA MET A 111 12.24 -14.20 9.83
C MET A 111 11.26 -15.37 9.90
N GLU A 112 10.33 -15.48 8.95
CA GLU A 112 9.39 -16.62 8.91
C GLU A 112 10.13 -17.94 8.66
N SER A 113 11.10 -17.96 7.75
CA SER A 113 11.94 -19.14 7.48
C SER A 113 12.76 -19.55 8.71
N ASN A 114 13.36 -18.58 9.41
CA ASN A 114 14.11 -18.83 10.64
C ASN A 114 13.22 -19.36 11.78
N GLU A 115 12.00 -18.85 11.97
CA GLU A 115 11.09 -19.36 13.01
C GLU A 115 10.61 -20.79 12.68
N ARG A 116 10.37 -21.11 11.40
CA ARG A 116 10.03 -22.48 10.98
C ARG A 116 11.17 -23.48 11.20
N GLY A 117 12.42 -23.04 11.03
CA GLY A 117 13.61 -23.85 11.29
C GLY A 117 14.01 -23.94 12.76
N ARG A 118 13.36 -23.17 13.65
CA ARG A 118 13.69 -23.15 15.08
C ARG A 118 13.21 -24.44 15.74
N PRO A 119 14.04 -25.14 16.54
CA PRO A 119 13.59 -26.29 17.29
C PRO A 119 12.42 -25.88 18.19
N LYS A 120 11.31 -26.63 18.11
CA LYS A 120 10.15 -26.43 18.98
C LYS A 120 10.59 -26.65 20.43
N HIS A 121 10.75 -25.58 21.19
CA HIS A 121 10.84 -25.69 22.64
C HIS A 121 9.45 -26.06 23.16
N ALA A 122 9.37 -27.19 23.86
CA ALA A 122 8.14 -27.76 24.41
C ALA A 122 7.31 -26.77 25.27
N ASP A 123 7.94 -25.72 25.80
CA ASP A 123 7.26 -24.68 26.59
C ASP A 123 6.33 -23.77 25.78
N LYS A 124 6.59 -23.54 24.48
CA LYS A 124 5.74 -22.65 23.67
C LYS A 124 4.36 -23.26 23.36
N ASP A 125 4.30 -24.58 23.17
CA ASP A 125 3.05 -25.29 22.86
C ASP A 125 2.14 -25.44 24.10
N ALA A 126 2.72 -25.39 25.30
CA ALA A 126 1.96 -25.39 26.57
C ALA A 126 1.26 -24.03 26.82
N ILE A 127 1.89 -22.92 26.43
CA ILE A 127 1.34 -21.57 26.61
C ILE A 127 0.22 -21.28 25.61
N MET A 128 0.32 -21.80 24.37
CA MET A 128 -0.68 -21.56 23.32
C MET A 128 -1.97 -22.39 23.47
N LYS A 129 -1.99 -23.34 24.43
CA LYS A 129 -3.15 -24.17 24.78
C LYS A 129 -3.78 -23.82 26.14
N SER A 130 -3.20 -22.87 26.87
CA SER A 130 -3.77 -22.26 28.09
C SER A 130 -4.60 -21.03 27.74
#